data_AF-A0A953Z4F2-F1
#
_entry.id   AF-A0A953Z4F2-F1
#
_cell.length_a   1.000
_cell.length_b   1.000
_cell.length_c   1.000
_cell.angle_alpha   90.00
_cell.angle_beta   90.00
_cell.angle_gamma   90.00
#
_symmetry.space_group_name_H-M   'P 1'
#
loop_
_entity.id
_entity.type
_entity.pdbx_description
1 polymer ?
#
loop_
_entity_poly.entity_id
_entity_poly.type
_entity_poly.pdbx_seq_one_letter_code
_entity_poly.pdbx_strand_id
1 'polypeptide(L)'
;MTADLRHAASMLDASARALAVRAVEHQLDDDADAVATLGFASELLGDTELRIHHLAAAVRVGCEELMFDQVDWLKVAMVARDLDWSHLDGNFRALAKTIAEQLPPDVVEFPVRFLERSRERLQTASTEIPSLLETDGPLIDVARRYLLAVLETRADDAVSLVLDRLRGGEAPETLLRDVLVLVQRELGRMWQMDEIHVAEEHYGSRVAERVMAAMHEIARRAPAVGKRLVTAAAGGELHELGLRTVSYHFEWAGWSTVLLGANMPIPDLIRAIFDFEPDLLALASSTPLQLDSTWQAIEAVRQYSDVPILVGGAPFTRLPRLAGIIGADASATDGPAAVAAGNRLVGLG
;
A
#
# COMPACT_ATOMS: atom_id res chain seq x y z
N MET A 1 -24.55 -5.26 -10.22
CA MET A 1 -23.20 -4.71 -10.44
C MET A 1 -22.24 -5.08 -9.32
N THR A 2 -22.42 -4.64 -8.07
CA THR A 2 -21.49 -5.00 -6.98
C THR A 2 -21.47 -6.49 -6.64
N ALA A 3 -22.63 -7.17 -6.64
CA ALA A 3 -22.70 -8.63 -6.41
C ALA A 3 -22.01 -9.43 -7.53
N ASP A 4 -22.21 -9.04 -8.80
CA ASP A 4 -21.62 -9.70 -9.97
C ASP A 4 -20.10 -9.53 -9.99
N LEU A 5 -19.61 -8.31 -9.68
CA LEU A 5 -18.19 -8.01 -9.56
C LEU A 5 -17.51 -8.79 -8.42
N ARG A 6 -18.17 -8.91 -7.27
CA ARG A 6 -17.66 -9.74 -6.16
C ARG A 6 -17.62 -11.21 -6.54
N HIS A 7 -18.65 -11.73 -7.21
CA HIS A 7 -18.67 -13.11 -7.68
C HIS A 7 -17.51 -13.38 -8.65
N ALA A 8 -17.32 -12.51 -9.65
CA ALA A 8 -16.22 -12.58 -10.60
C ALA A 8 -14.85 -12.58 -9.90
N ALA A 9 -14.63 -11.65 -8.97
CA ALA A 9 -13.39 -11.57 -8.19
C ALA A 9 -13.13 -12.82 -7.35
N SER A 10 -14.15 -13.36 -6.66
CA SER A 10 -14.02 -14.59 -5.89
C SER A 10 -13.66 -15.80 -6.75
N MET A 11 -14.19 -15.90 -7.97
CA MET A 11 -13.82 -16.98 -8.88
C MET A 11 -12.39 -16.84 -9.42
N LEU A 12 -11.95 -15.60 -9.69
CA LEU A 12 -10.56 -15.33 -10.06
C LEU A 12 -9.60 -15.78 -8.95
N ASP A 13 -9.86 -15.38 -7.69
CA ASP A 13 -9.02 -15.78 -6.55
C ASP A 13 -9.02 -17.30 -6.33
N ALA A 14 -10.19 -17.94 -6.36
CA ALA A 14 -10.32 -19.38 -6.14
C ALA A 14 -9.65 -20.21 -7.27
N SER A 15 -9.54 -19.64 -8.46
CA SER A 15 -8.99 -20.32 -9.65
C SER A 15 -7.61 -19.79 -10.05
N ALA A 16 -7.00 -18.90 -9.25
CA ALA A 16 -5.81 -18.14 -9.64
C ALA A 16 -4.67 -19.04 -10.10
N ARG A 17 -4.34 -20.07 -9.31
CA ARG A 17 -3.30 -21.05 -9.67
C ARG A 17 -3.57 -21.75 -11.00
N ALA A 18 -4.80 -22.23 -11.22
CA ALA A 18 -5.16 -22.98 -12.41
C ALA A 18 -5.14 -22.10 -13.67
N LEU A 19 -5.69 -20.88 -13.55
CA LEU A 19 -5.64 -19.87 -14.60
C LEU A 19 -4.20 -19.46 -14.92
N ALA A 20 -3.35 -19.29 -13.89
CA ALA A 20 -1.96 -18.91 -14.07
C ALA A 20 -1.17 -19.98 -14.84
N VAL A 21 -1.32 -21.27 -14.48
CA VAL A 21 -0.70 -22.38 -15.22
C VAL A 21 -1.08 -22.32 -16.71
N ARG A 22 -2.37 -22.17 -17.00
CA ARG A 22 -2.86 -22.14 -18.39
C ARG A 22 -2.42 -20.89 -19.15
N ALA A 23 -2.37 -19.74 -18.49
CA ALA A 23 -1.88 -18.50 -19.10
C ALA A 23 -0.38 -18.57 -19.41
N VAL A 24 0.42 -19.19 -18.53
CA VAL A 24 1.84 -19.43 -18.81
C VAL A 24 2.00 -20.36 -20.01
N GLU A 25 1.25 -21.46 -20.10
CA GLU A 25 1.26 -22.34 -21.29
C GLU A 25 0.98 -21.55 -22.58
N HIS A 26 -0.10 -20.75 -22.60
CA HIS A 26 -0.44 -19.91 -23.76
C HIS A 26 0.66 -18.89 -24.09
N GLN A 27 1.33 -18.32 -23.10
CA GLN A 27 2.43 -17.39 -23.32
C GLN A 27 3.64 -18.10 -23.95
N LEU A 28 3.98 -19.31 -23.49
CA LEU A 28 5.12 -20.08 -24.00
C LEU A 28 4.89 -20.64 -25.40
N ASP A 29 3.65 -20.96 -25.75
CA ASP A 29 3.28 -21.36 -27.11
C ASP A 29 3.47 -20.21 -28.12
N ASP A 30 3.22 -18.97 -27.70
CA ASP A 30 3.38 -17.77 -28.54
C ASP A 30 4.82 -17.23 -28.53
N ASP A 31 5.55 -17.40 -27.42
CA ASP A 31 6.89 -16.89 -27.19
C ASP A 31 7.70 -17.87 -26.32
N ALA A 32 8.42 -18.78 -26.97
CA ALA A 32 9.20 -19.82 -26.32
C ALA A 32 10.38 -19.27 -25.48
N ASP A 33 10.84 -18.05 -25.76
CA ASP A 33 11.96 -17.41 -25.07
C ASP A 33 11.50 -16.66 -23.80
N ALA A 34 10.20 -16.55 -23.55
CA ALA A 34 9.64 -15.88 -22.36
C ALA A 34 10.12 -16.49 -21.02
N VAL A 35 10.53 -17.77 -21.00
CA VAL A 35 11.16 -18.41 -19.81
C VAL A 35 12.63 -18.02 -19.65
N ALA A 36 13.35 -17.84 -20.75
CA ALA A 36 14.78 -17.55 -20.72
C ALA A 36 15.08 -16.12 -20.27
N THR A 37 14.14 -15.20 -20.47
CA THR A 37 14.27 -13.79 -20.09
C THR A 37 13.83 -13.51 -18.65
N LEU A 38 12.93 -14.33 -18.09
CA LEU A 38 12.54 -14.27 -16.68
C LEU A 38 13.28 -15.39 -15.95
N GLY A 39 14.49 -15.09 -15.46
CA GLY A 39 15.54 -16.03 -14.99
C GLY A 39 15.18 -17.10 -13.94
N PHE A 40 13.90 -17.32 -13.66
CA PHE A 40 13.39 -18.36 -12.78
C PHE A 40 12.07 -18.89 -13.36
N ALA A 41 12.06 -20.10 -13.91
CA ALA A 41 10.80 -20.79 -14.25
C ALA A 41 9.87 -20.99 -13.02
N SER A 42 10.38 -20.75 -11.80
CA SER A 42 9.59 -20.65 -10.56
C SER A 42 8.94 -19.28 -10.30
N GLU A 43 9.35 -18.20 -10.99
CA GLU A 43 8.81 -16.84 -10.81
C GLU A 43 7.66 -16.54 -11.78
N LEU A 44 7.77 -16.90 -13.07
CA LEU A 44 6.72 -16.53 -14.06
C LEU A 44 5.32 -17.04 -13.67
N LEU A 45 5.22 -18.26 -13.14
CA LEU A 45 3.94 -18.79 -12.64
C LEU A 45 3.44 -18.02 -11.41
N GLY A 46 4.33 -17.76 -10.44
CA GLY A 46 4.00 -17.03 -9.21
C GLY A 46 3.59 -15.59 -9.49
N ASP A 47 4.28 -14.91 -10.40
CA ASP A 47 3.97 -13.54 -10.82
C ASP A 47 2.65 -13.46 -11.58
N THR A 48 2.35 -14.49 -12.36
CA THR A 48 1.08 -14.60 -13.09
C THR A 48 -0.07 -14.86 -12.12
N GLU A 49 0.11 -15.76 -11.15
CA GLU A 49 -0.84 -15.98 -10.05
C GLU A 49 -1.07 -14.70 -9.25
N LEU A 50 0.00 -13.98 -8.88
CA LEU A 50 -0.09 -12.69 -8.19
C LEU A 50 -0.83 -11.64 -9.02
N ARG A 51 -0.58 -11.55 -10.33
CA ARG A 51 -1.32 -10.64 -11.24
C ARG A 51 -2.81 -10.96 -11.29
N ILE A 52 -3.21 -12.23 -11.18
CA ILE A 52 -4.63 -12.61 -11.10
C ILE A 52 -5.25 -12.12 -9.79
N HIS A 53 -4.52 -12.17 -8.67
CA HIS A 53 -5.00 -11.60 -7.40
C HIS A 53 -5.15 -10.07 -7.46
N HIS A 54 -4.24 -9.37 -8.13
CA HIS A 54 -4.40 -7.92 -8.38
C HIS A 54 -5.62 -7.64 -9.27
N LEU A 55 -5.83 -8.44 -10.31
CA LEU A 55 -7.01 -8.35 -11.17
C LEU A 55 -8.30 -8.61 -10.39
N ALA A 56 -8.32 -9.63 -9.53
CA ALA A 56 -9.44 -9.93 -8.66
C ALA A 56 -9.74 -8.76 -7.72
N ALA A 57 -8.72 -8.18 -7.09
CA ALA A 57 -8.87 -7.01 -6.23
C ALA A 57 -9.47 -5.80 -6.98
N ALA A 58 -8.97 -5.52 -8.19
CA ALA A 58 -9.50 -4.44 -9.04
C ALA A 58 -10.95 -4.68 -9.46
N VAL A 59 -11.27 -5.89 -9.92
CA VAL A 59 -12.62 -6.31 -10.33
C VAL A 59 -13.60 -6.23 -9.18
N ARG A 60 -13.20 -6.68 -7.97
CA ARG A 60 -14.04 -6.68 -6.76
C ARG A 60 -14.65 -5.31 -6.46
N VAL A 61 -13.87 -4.25 -6.65
CA VAL A 61 -14.31 -2.86 -6.43
C VAL A 61 -14.68 -2.12 -7.73
N GLY A 62 -14.65 -2.82 -8.88
CA GLY A 62 -15.00 -2.26 -10.19
C GLY A 62 -14.08 -1.12 -10.63
N CYS A 63 -12.79 -1.20 -10.31
CA CYS A 63 -11.84 -0.09 -10.48
C CYS A 63 -10.62 -0.54 -11.29
N GLU A 64 -10.62 -0.26 -12.60
CA GLU A 64 -9.50 -0.65 -13.49
C GLU A 64 -8.21 0.12 -13.18
N GLU A 65 -8.30 1.33 -12.61
CA GLU A 65 -7.14 2.14 -12.26
C GLU A 65 -6.23 1.48 -11.21
N LEU A 66 -6.76 0.54 -10.42
CA LEU A 66 -5.95 -0.27 -9.51
C LEU A 66 -4.96 -1.19 -10.25
N MET A 67 -5.27 -1.57 -11.48
CA MET A 67 -4.33 -2.31 -12.34
C MET A 67 -3.26 -1.39 -12.92
N PHE A 68 -3.59 -0.13 -13.21
CA PHE A 68 -2.64 0.80 -13.82
C PHE A 68 -1.44 1.09 -12.91
N ASP A 69 -1.67 1.20 -11.60
CA ASP A 69 -0.59 1.32 -10.61
C ASP A 69 0.39 0.13 -10.68
N GLN A 70 -0.15 -1.08 -10.82
CA GLN A 70 0.66 -2.29 -10.92
C GLN A 70 1.45 -2.30 -12.24
N VAL A 71 0.82 -1.92 -13.35
CA VAL A 71 1.46 -1.81 -14.67
C VAL A 71 2.61 -0.82 -14.64
N ASP A 72 2.39 0.38 -14.11
CA ASP A 72 3.41 1.41 -14.00
C ASP A 72 4.59 0.95 -13.14
N TRP A 73 4.28 0.30 -12.02
CA TRP A 73 5.32 -0.20 -11.11
C TRP A 73 6.17 -1.30 -11.75
N LEU A 74 5.51 -2.29 -12.37
CA LEU A 74 6.17 -3.44 -13.00
C LEU A 74 7.01 -3.03 -14.20
N LYS A 75 6.52 -2.14 -15.08
CA LYS A 75 7.27 -1.72 -16.27
C LYS A 75 8.62 -1.11 -15.90
N VAL A 76 8.63 -0.21 -14.93
CA VAL A 76 9.87 0.39 -14.40
C VAL A 76 10.77 -0.68 -13.78
N ALA A 77 10.21 -1.55 -12.92
CA ALA A 77 10.98 -2.57 -12.23
C ALA A 77 11.63 -3.59 -13.17
N MET A 78 10.96 -3.90 -14.29
CA MET A 78 11.49 -4.76 -15.35
C MET A 78 12.63 -4.08 -16.10
N VAL A 79 12.42 -2.84 -16.57
CA VAL A 79 13.46 -2.10 -17.31
C VAL A 79 14.70 -1.88 -16.46
N ALA A 80 14.54 -1.55 -15.18
CA ALA A 80 15.64 -1.38 -14.24
C ALA A 80 16.48 -2.66 -14.03
N ARG A 81 15.94 -3.83 -14.36
CA ARG A 81 16.59 -5.14 -14.27
C ARG A 81 17.01 -5.70 -15.62
N ASP A 82 17.10 -4.84 -16.65
CA ASP A 82 17.40 -5.20 -18.03
C ASP A 82 16.42 -6.24 -18.63
N LEU A 83 15.17 -6.28 -18.14
CA LEU A 83 14.12 -7.16 -18.63
C LEU A 83 13.26 -6.46 -19.69
N ASP A 84 12.95 -7.16 -20.78
CA ASP A 84 12.02 -6.67 -21.79
C ASP A 84 10.57 -6.71 -21.26
N TRP A 85 9.98 -5.53 -21.11
CA TRP A 85 8.60 -5.36 -20.65
C TRP A 85 7.57 -5.90 -21.64
N SER A 86 7.94 -6.20 -22.90
CA SER A 86 7.04 -6.81 -23.89
C SER A 86 6.48 -8.16 -23.42
N HIS A 87 7.24 -8.92 -22.61
CA HIS A 87 6.77 -10.15 -21.99
C HIS A 87 5.57 -9.93 -21.05
N LEU A 88 5.46 -8.75 -20.43
CA LEU A 88 4.31 -8.40 -19.60
C LEU A 88 3.05 -8.19 -20.45
N ASP A 89 3.17 -7.58 -21.64
CA ASP A 89 2.05 -7.50 -22.61
C ASP A 89 1.62 -8.89 -23.07
N GLY A 90 2.61 -9.74 -23.40
CA GLY A 90 2.39 -11.14 -23.77
C GLY A 90 1.61 -11.89 -22.70
N ASN A 91 1.98 -11.71 -21.43
CA ASN A 91 1.27 -12.33 -20.33
C ASN A 91 -0.17 -11.80 -20.15
N PHE A 92 -0.38 -10.48 -20.18
CA PHE A 92 -1.74 -9.92 -20.08
C PHE A 92 -2.66 -10.44 -21.20
N ARG A 93 -2.13 -10.58 -22.42
CA ARG A 93 -2.83 -11.20 -23.54
C ARG A 93 -3.17 -12.68 -23.26
N ALA A 94 -2.20 -13.44 -22.74
CA ALA A 94 -2.41 -14.85 -22.39
C ALA A 94 -3.42 -15.04 -21.25
N LEU A 95 -3.41 -14.16 -20.24
CA LEU A 95 -4.40 -14.11 -19.17
C LEU A 95 -5.81 -13.82 -19.72
N ALA A 96 -5.95 -12.81 -20.58
CA ALA A 96 -7.23 -12.46 -21.17
C ALA A 96 -7.83 -13.62 -21.98
N LYS A 97 -7.00 -14.28 -22.80
CA LYS A 97 -7.36 -15.50 -23.53
C LYS A 97 -7.79 -16.63 -22.59
N THR A 98 -6.99 -16.90 -21.56
CA THR A 98 -7.27 -17.96 -20.58
C THR A 98 -8.59 -17.73 -19.87
N ILE A 99 -8.82 -16.52 -19.38
CA ILE A 99 -10.06 -16.14 -18.68
C ILE A 99 -11.25 -16.32 -19.62
N ALA A 100 -11.16 -15.85 -20.87
CA ALA A 100 -12.23 -15.99 -21.85
C ALA A 100 -12.55 -17.46 -22.21
N GLU A 101 -11.55 -18.34 -22.17
CA GLU A 101 -11.71 -19.78 -22.46
C GLU A 101 -12.23 -20.58 -21.25
N GLN A 102 -11.82 -20.22 -20.04
CA GLN A 102 -11.97 -21.07 -18.85
C GLN A 102 -13.08 -20.61 -17.89
N LEU A 103 -13.44 -19.32 -17.89
CA LEU A 103 -14.47 -18.80 -16.98
C LEU A 103 -15.85 -18.66 -17.66
N PRO A 104 -16.95 -18.76 -16.89
CA PRO A 104 -18.30 -18.51 -17.37
C PRO A 104 -18.48 -17.14 -18.05
N PRO A 105 -19.30 -17.02 -19.12
CA PRO A 105 -19.44 -15.77 -19.88
C PRO A 105 -19.86 -14.54 -19.06
N ASP A 106 -20.64 -14.74 -18.00
CA ASP A 106 -21.10 -13.70 -17.07
C ASP A 106 -20.00 -13.14 -16.17
N VAL A 107 -18.85 -13.83 -16.09
CA VAL A 107 -17.67 -13.39 -15.32
C VAL A 107 -16.58 -12.78 -16.19
N VAL A 108 -16.53 -13.11 -17.49
CA VAL A 108 -15.42 -12.78 -18.39
C VAL A 108 -15.30 -11.28 -18.69
N GLU A 109 -16.41 -10.54 -18.78
CA GLU A 109 -16.44 -9.17 -19.31
C GLU A 109 -15.46 -8.22 -18.59
N PHE A 110 -15.56 -8.09 -17.27
CA PHE A 110 -14.75 -7.12 -16.51
C PHE A 110 -13.27 -7.50 -16.43
N PRO A 111 -12.88 -8.75 -16.08
CA PRO A 111 -11.48 -9.13 -16.00
C PRO A 111 -10.76 -8.99 -17.34
N VAL A 112 -11.38 -9.41 -18.45
CA VAL A 112 -10.78 -9.26 -19.79
C VAL A 112 -10.64 -7.79 -20.17
N ARG A 113 -11.68 -6.98 -19.95
CA ARG A 113 -11.60 -5.53 -20.21
C ARG A 113 -10.46 -4.89 -19.41
N PHE A 114 -10.32 -5.22 -18.13
CA PHE A 114 -9.28 -4.62 -17.28
C PHE A 114 -7.87 -5.00 -17.74
N LEU A 115 -7.68 -6.24 -18.22
CA LEU A 115 -6.43 -6.67 -18.82
C LEU A 115 -6.13 -5.93 -20.12
N GLU A 116 -7.12 -5.73 -21.00
CA GLU A 116 -6.97 -4.95 -22.23
C GLU A 116 -6.57 -3.49 -21.93
N ARG A 117 -7.24 -2.85 -20.96
CA ARG A 117 -6.91 -1.50 -20.51
C ARG A 117 -5.50 -1.42 -19.88
N SER A 118 -5.09 -2.46 -19.17
CA SER A 118 -3.75 -2.58 -18.59
C SER A 118 -2.67 -2.64 -19.68
N ARG A 119 -2.94 -3.33 -20.80
CA ARG A 119 -2.05 -3.37 -21.96
C ARG A 119 -1.93 -2.01 -22.64
N GLU A 120 -3.03 -1.28 -22.80
CA GLU A 120 -2.98 0.10 -23.31
C GLU A 120 -2.15 1.01 -22.39
N ARG A 121 -2.33 0.89 -21.07
CA ARG A 121 -1.52 1.64 -20.08
C ARG A 121 -0.04 1.29 -20.22
N LEU A 122 0.30 0.01 -20.38
CA LEU A 122 1.67 -0.47 -20.48
C LEU A 122 2.44 0.22 -21.63
N GLN A 123 1.79 0.55 -22.74
CA GLN A 123 2.41 1.26 -23.86
C GLN A 123 2.81 2.71 -23.50
N THR A 124 2.08 3.35 -22.59
CA THR A 124 2.28 4.76 -22.21
C THR A 124 2.96 4.95 -20.84
N ALA A 125 3.05 3.89 -20.04
CA ALA A 125 3.71 3.91 -18.75
C ALA A 125 5.21 4.27 -18.86
N SER A 126 5.72 4.98 -17.86
CA SER A 126 7.14 5.35 -17.77
C SER A 126 8.03 4.11 -17.62
N THR A 127 9.28 4.23 -18.04
CA THR A 127 10.34 3.25 -17.79
C THR A 127 11.32 3.69 -16.71
N GLU A 128 11.19 4.93 -16.23
CA GLU A 128 12.07 5.53 -15.24
C GLU A 128 11.26 6.27 -14.17
N ILE A 129 11.82 6.36 -12.97
CA ILE A 129 11.28 7.17 -11.87
C ILE A 129 12.44 8.02 -11.32
N PRO A 130 12.35 9.37 -11.41
CA PRO A 130 13.39 10.25 -10.91
C PRO A 130 13.46 10.19 -9.37
N SER A 131 14.63 10.53 -8.82
CA SER A 131 14.82 10.56 -7.37
C SER A 131 13.96 11.63 -6.70
N LEU A 132 13.32 11.27 -5.60
CA LEU A 132 12.56 12.21 -4.77
C LEU A 132 13.48 13.17 -4.02
N LEU A 133 14.79 12.91 -4.00
CA LEU A 133 15.79 13.74 -3.33
C LEU A 133 16.50 14.75 -4.25
N GLU A 134 16.15 14.80 -5.53
CA GLU A 134 16.65 15.80 -6.49
C GLU A 134 15.99 17.17 -6.31
N THR A 135 14.79 17.23 -5.73
CA THR A 135 14.04 18.47 -5.55
C THR A 135 14.59 19.31 -4.40
N ASP A 136 14.53 20.65 -4.52
CA ASP A 136 14.88 21.55 -3.42
C ASP A 136 13.77 21.60 -2.34
N GLY A 137 14.19 21.70 -1.08
CA GLY A 137 13.27 21.86 0.06
C GLY A 137 14.02 22.21 1.35
N PRO A 138 13.35 22.78 2.36
CA PRO A 138 14.01 23.28 3.57
C PRO A 138 14.83 22.23 4.34
N LEU A 139 14.39 20.96 4.31
CA LEU A 139 15.02 19.85 5.00
C LEU A 139 15.67 18.84 4.06
N ILE A 140 15.82 19.15 2.76
CA ILE A 140 16.33 18.18 1.79
C ILE A 140 17.75 17.70 2.13
N ASP A 141 18.61 18.59 2.61
CA ASP A 141 19.96 18.23 3.03
C ASP A 141 19.98 17.39 4.31
N VAL A 142 18.93 17.47 5.13
CA VAL A 142 18.74 16.55 6.26
C VAL A 142 18.29 15.18 5.73
N ALA A 143 17.33 15.14 4.81
CA ALA A 143 16.87 13.92 4.16
C ALA A 143 17.99 13.16 3.45
N ARG A 144 18.81 13.84 2.64
CA ARG A 144 19.98 13.25 1.96
C ARG A 144 20.99 12.67 2.93
N ARG A 145 21.32 13.39 4.01
CA ARG A 145 22.24 12.90 5.06
C ARG A 145 21.65 11.75 5.87
N TYR A 146 20.34 11.77 6.13
CA TYR A 146 19.63 10.68 6.78
C TYR A 146 19.68 9.42 5.91
N LEU A 147 19.36 9.52 4.62
CA LEU A 147 19.48 8.41 3.66
C LEU A 147 20.91 7.86 3.64
N LEU A 148 21.92 8.73 3.54
CA LEU A 148 23.32 8.29 3.54
C LEU A 148 23.70 7.52 4.82
N ALA A 149 23.28 8.02 5.99
CA ALA A 149 23.50 7.32 7.25
C ALA A 149 22.79 5.95 7.29
N VAL A 150 21.58 5.86 6.73
CA VAL A 150 20.86 4.58 6.59
C VAL A 150 21.63 3.62 5.68
N LEU A 151 21.99 4.03 4.47
CA LEU A 151 22.69 3.16 3.50
C LEU A 151 24.07 2.72 3.99
N GLU A 152 24.78 3.57 4.74
CA GLU A 152 26.07 3.23 5.35
C GLU A 152 25.93 2.46 6.67
N THR A 153 24.74 2.01 7.04
CA THR A 153 24.45 1.26 8.28
C THR A 153 24.77 1.99 9.58
N ARG A 154 24.75 3.33 9.56
CA ARG A 154 24.99 4.23 10.70
C ARG A 154 23.69 4.65 11.38
N ALA A 155 22.95 3.69 11.93
CA ALA A 155 21.64 3.95 12.54
C ALA A 155 21.68 4.99 13.68
N ASP A 156 22.74 4.99 14.49
CA ASP A 156 22.88 5.94 15.60
C ASP A 156 23.05 7.38 15.10
N ASP A 157 23.73 7.57 13.96
CA ASP A 157 23.89 8.88 13.32
C ASP A 157 22.57 9.35 12.72
N ALA A 158 21.80 8.46 12.11
CA ALA A 158 20.47 8.75 11.58
C ALA A 158 19.50 9.19 12.69
N VAL A 159 19.53 8.51 13.84
CA VAL A 159 18.76 8.89 15.04
C VAL A 159 19.21 10.26 15.56
N SER A 160 20.51 10.44 15.78
CA SER A 160 21.05 11.68 16.34
C SER A 160 20.74 12.88 15.45
N LEU A 161 20.90 12.73 14.13
CA LEU A 161 20.61 13.78 13.14
C LEU A 161 19.17 14.31 13.26
N VAL A 162 18.18 13.42 13.38
CA VAL A 162 16.77 13.81 13.47
C VAL A 162 16.44 14.38 14.85
N LEU A 163 16.94 13.77 15.93
CA LEU A 163 16.70 14.27 17.29
C LEU A 163 17.31 15.66 17.52
N ASP A 164 18.47 15.95 16.94
CA ASP A 164 19.09 17.26 17.04
C ASP A 164 18.28 18.35 16.33
N ARG A 165 17.63 18.01 15.21
CA ARG A 165 16.68 18.91 14.54
C ARG A 165 15.44 19.16 15.38
N LEU A 166 14.88 18.11 15.97
CA LEU A 166 13.74 18.23 16.87
C LEU A 166 14.07 19.10 18.10
N ARG A 167 15.23 18.89 18.74
CA ARG A 167 15.71 19.73 19.85
C ARG A 167 15.99 21.17 19.43
N GLY A 168 16.40 21.36 18.18
CA GLY A 168 16.58 22.67 17.56
C GLY A 168 15.27 23.43 17.28
N GLY A 169 14.11 22.80 17.50
CA GLY A 169 12.80 23.43 17.37
C GLY A 169 12.04 23.07 16.10
N GLU A 170 12.57 22.18 15.25
CA GLU A 170 11.81 21.66 14.11
C GLU A 170 10.58 20.88 14.59
N ALA A 171 9.45 21.07 13.94
CA ALA A 171 8.23 20.37 14.31
C ALA A 171 8.35 18.86 13.99
N PRO A 172 7.88 17.96 14.87
CA PRO A 172 7.96 16.52 14.65
C PRO A 172 7.19 16.08 13.39
N GLU A 173 6.08 16.75 13.05
CA GLU A 173 5.32 16.53 11.82
C GLU A 173 6.15 16.84 10.57
N THR A 174 6.92 17.93 10.60
CA THR A 174 7.80 18.34 9.49
C THR A 174 8.93 17.33 9.31
N LEU A 175 9.58 16.89 10.39
CA LEU A 175 10.62 15.86 10.32
C LEU A 175 10.08 14.51 9.84
N LEU A 176 8.88 14.12 10.29
CA LEU A 176 8.25 12.89 9.81
C LEU A 176 7.98 12.96 8.31
N ARG A 177 7.37 14.04 7.82
CA ARG A 177 6.98 14.19 6.41
C ARG A 177 8.19 14.39 5.49
N ASP A 178 9.03 15.37 5.81
CA ASP A 178 10.04 15.90 4.87
C ASP A 178 11.40 15.19 5.01
N VAL A 179 11.58 14.33 6.01
CA VAL A 179 12.78 13.51 6.17
C VAL A 179 12.42 12.02 6.14
N LEU A 180 11.65 11.53 7.11
CA LEU A 180 11.45 10.09 7.28
C LEU A 180 10.58 9.47 6.18
N VAL A 181 9.39 10.02 5.94
CA VAL A 181 8.48 9.55 4.88
C VAL A 181 9.09 9.78 3.50
N LEU A 182 9.74 10.93 3.28
CA LEU A 182 10.45 11.21 2.03
C LEU A 182 11.52 10.17 1.73
N VAL A 183 12.39 9.87 2.71
CA VAL A 183 13.47 8.89 2.53
C VAL A 183 12.93 7.47 2.43
N GLN A 184 11.87 7.11 3.16
CA GLN A 184 11.25 5.79 3.00
C GLN A 184 10.69 5.58 1.59
N ARG A 185 10.07 6.62 1.01
CA ARG A 185 9.62 6.57 -0.39
C ARG A 185 10.78 6.48 -1.37
N GLU A 186 11.89 7.16 -1.07
CA GLU A 186 13.11 7.06 -1.87
C GLU A 186 13.74 5.66 -1.81
N LEU A 187 13.83 5.03 -0.63
CA LEU A 187 14.26 3.64 -0.49
C LEU A 187 13.38 2.69 -1.31
N GLY A 188 12.06 2.89 -1.28
CA GLY A 188 11.12 2.13 -2.13
C GLY A 188 11.38 2.34 -3.62
N ARG A 189 11.68 3.56 -4.05
CA ARG A 189 12.09 3.87 -5.44
C ARG A 189 13.42 3.18 -5.79
N MET A 190 14.44 3.33 -4.96
CA MET A 190 15.75 2.70 -5.16
C MET A 190 15.63 1.18 -5.30
N TRP A 191 14.80 0.55 -4.46
CA TRP A 191 14.53 -0.89 -4.55
C TRP A 191 13.80 -1.26 -5.86
N GLN A 192 12.78 -0.49 -6.24
CA GLN A 192 12.08 -0.67 -7.52
C GLN A 192 13.04 -0.54 -8.71
N MET A 193 13.95 0.43 -8.66
CA MET A 193 14.98 0.70 -9.68
C MET A 193 16.20 -0.22 -9.60
N ASP A 194 16.18 -1.26 -8.76
CA ASP A 194 17.29 -2.20 -8.54
C ASP A 194 18.61 -1.54 -8.09
N GLU A 195 18.53 -0.34 -7.50
CA GLU A 195 19.67 0.41 -6.94
C GLU A 195 20.06 -0.12 -5.55
N ILE A 196 19.11 -0.73 -4.83
CA ILE A 196 19.31 -1.42 -3.55
C ILE A 196 18.53 -2.74 -3.53
N HIS A 197 18.94 -3.67 -2.67
CA HIS A 197 18.23 -4.92 -2.44
C HIS A 197 17.20 -4.81 -1.30
N VAL A 198 16.31 -5.80 -1.22
CA VAL A 198 15.28 -5.88 -0.17
C VAL A 198 15.86 -5.85 1.26
N ALA A 199 17.09 -6.35 1.45
CA ALA A 199 17.75 -6.29 2.75
C ALA A 199 18.04 -4.86 3.22
N GLU A 200 18.44 -3.98 2.30
CA GLU A 200 18.72 -2.57 2.59
C GLU A 200 17.43 -1.79 2.80
N GLU A 201 16.38 -2.07 2.02
CA GLU A 201 15.04 -1.51 2.25
C GLU A 201 14.53 -1.88 3.65
N HIS A 202 14.60 -3.16 4.02
CA HIS A 202 14.18 -3.64 5.34
C HIS A 202 15.00 -2.99 6.45
N TYR A 203 16.32 -2.89 6.28
CA TYR A 203 17.16 -2.19 7.25
C TYR A 203 16.74 -0.71 7.40
N GLY A 204 16.51 -0.01 6.30
CA GLY A 204 16.03 1.37 6.31
C GLY A 204 14.69 1.54 7.03
N SER A 205 13.74 0.65 6.76
CA SER A 205 12.45 0.58 7.48
C SER A 205 12.64 0.42 8.99
N ARG A 206 13.58 -0.44 9.44
CA ARG A 206 13.89 -0.59 10.88
C ARG A 206 14.54 0.64 11.49
N VAL A 207 15.40 1.34 10.76
CA VAL A 207 15.98 2.61 11.22
C VAL A 207 14.90 3.68 11.32
N ALA A 208 13.99 3.77 10.37
CA ALA A 208 12.86 4.69 10.41
C ALA A 208 11.98 4.44 11.64
N GLU A 209 11.63 3.17 11.94
CA GLU A 209 10.89 2.80 13.14
C GLU A 209 11.59 3.26 14.43
N ARG A 210 12.91 3.04 14.53
CA ARG A 210 13.72 3.46 15.68
C ARG A 210 13.74 4.98 15.85
N VAL A 211 13.91 5.72 14.76
CA VAL A 211 13.94 7.18 14.78
C VAL A 211 12.56 7.74 15.15
N MET A 212 11.50 7.19 14.58
CA MET A 212 10.12 7.55 14.89
C MET A 212 9.81 7.36 16.37
N ALA A 213 10.19 6.21 16.97
CA ALA A 213 10.01 5.96 18.40
C ALA A 213 10.78 6.98 19.25
N ALA A 214 12.06 7.23 18.95
CA ALA A 214 12.87 8.19 19.69
C ALA A 214 12.32 9.63 19.58
N MET A 215 11.82 10.00 18.41
CA MET A 215 11.20 11.30 18.17
C MET A 215 9.92 11.45 18.99
N HIS A 216 9.10 10.39 19.03
CA HIS A 216 7.83 10.36 19.75
C HIS A 216 7.98 10.55 21.27
N GLU A 217 9.03 9.98 21.88
CA GLU A 217 9.32 10.09 23.31
C GLU A 217 9.57 11.54 23.78
N ILE A 218 10.13 12.40 22.92
CA ILE A 218 10.51 13.76 23.30
C ILE A 218 9.64 14.85 22.65
N ALA A 219 8.82 14.48 21.66
CA ALA A 219 7.92 15.39 20.98
C ALA A 219 6.87 15.96 21.95
N ARG A 220 6.60 17.27 21.84
CA ARG A 220 5.53 17.91 22.59
C ARG A 220 4.18 17.46 22.06
N ARG A 221 3.19 17.31 22.95
CA ARG A 221 1.81 16.94 22.62
C ARG A 221 0.87 18.09 22.96
N ALA A 222 -0.19 18.23 22.17
CA ALA A 222 -1.31 19.10 22.52
C ALA A 222 -2.03 18.57 23.79
N PRO A 223 -2.78 19.42 24.50
CA PRO A 223 -3.63 18.98 25.60
C PRO A 223 -4.59 17.88 25.17
N ALA A 224 -4.91 16.97 26.09
CA ALA A 224 -5.79 15.84 25.80
C ALA A 224 -7.18 16.31 25.33
N VAL A 225 -7.65 15.77 24.21
CA VAL A 225 -8.99 16.07 23.66
C VAL A 225 -10.07 15.11 24.18
N GLY A 226 -9.69 14.12 24.98
CA GLY A 226 -10.61 13.14 25.54
C GLY A 226 -11.19 12.17 24.51
N LYS A 227 -10.46 11.95 23.40
CA LYS A 227 -10.85 11.04 22.32
C LYS A 227 -9.85 9.91 22.14
N ARG A 228 -10.33 8.75 21.67
CA ARG A 228 -9.53 7.56 21.41
C ARG A 228 -9.59 7.12 19.96
N LEU A 229 -8.42 6.88 19.39
CA LEU A 229 -8.23 6.25 18.09
C LEU A 229 -7.73 4.81 18.29
N VAL A 230 -8.33 3.85 17.61
CA VAL A 230 -7.75 2.52 17.39
C VAL A 230 -7.26 2.44 15.95
N THR A 231 -6.04 1.96 15.73
CA THR A 231 -5.46 1.78 14.39
C THR A 231 -5.08 0.32 14.15
N ALA A 232 -5.37 -0.20 12.96
CA ALA A 232 -5.07 -1.59 12.60
C ALA A 232 -4.90 -1.79 11.09
N ALA A 233 -4.12 -2.80 10.72
CA ALA A 233 -4.08 -3.33 9.36
C ALA A 233 -4.83 -4.66 9.35
N ALA A 234 -5.92 -4.75 8.59
CA ALA A 234 -6.78 -5.94 8.57
C ALA A 234 -6.12 -7.08 7.80
N GLY A 235 -6.30 -8.32 8.29
CA GLY A 235 -5.96 -9.61 7.69
C GLY A 235 -5.07 -9.60 6.44
N GLY A 236 -3.83 -10.08 6.57
CA GLY A 236 -2.87 -10.21 5.48
C GLY A 236 -2.10 -8.93 5.13
N GLU A 237 -2.45 -7.78 5.69
CA GLU A 237 -1.65 -6.55 5.59
C GLU A 237 -0.48 -6.57 6.58
N LEU A 238 0.76 -6.61 6.09
CA LEU A 238 1.96 -6.74 6.92
C LEU A 238 2.64 -5.41 7.24
N HIS A 239 2.22 -4.32 6.62
CA HIS A 239 2.88 -3.02 6.76
C HIS A 239 2.27 -2.19 7.89
N GLU A 240 3.10 -1.72 8.83
CA GLU A 240 2.65 -0.92 9.98
C GLU A 240 3.15 0.54 10.01
N LEU A 241 4.16 0.90 9.20
CA LEU A 241 4.82 2.21 9.30
C LEU A 241 3.85 3.38 9.05
N GLY A 242 2.93 3.22 8.10
CA GLY A 242 1.87 4.20 7.83
C GLY A 242 0.88 4.34 9.00
N LEU A 243 0.49 3.23 9.63
CA LEU A 243 -0.39 3.25 10.81
C LEU A 243 0.26 3.94 12.00
N ARG A 244 1.56 3.69 12.22
CA ARG A 244 2.34 4.35 13.27
C ARG A 244 2.45 5.85 13.01
N THR A 245 2.68 6.25 11.76
CA THR A 245 2.69 7.66 11.34
C THR A 245 1.38 8.36 11.67
N VAL A 246 0.24 7.75 11.31
CA VAL A 246 -1.09 8.29 11.63
C VAL A 246 -1.30 8.35 13.15
N SER A 247 -0.99 7.28 13.88
CA SER A 247 -1.15 7.23 15.33
C SER A 247 -0.39 8.38 16.02
N TYR A 248 0.86 8.62 15.64
CA TYR A 248 1.66 9.72 16.22
C TYR A 248 1.08 11.10 15.92
N HIS A 249 0.54 11.33 14.73
CA HIS A 249 -0.13 12.60 14.43
C HIS A 249 -1.36 12.84 15.32
N PHE A 250 -2.15 11.79 15.57
CA PHE A 250 -3.28 11.88 16.49
C PHE A 250 -2.82 12.14 17.94
N GLU A 251 -1.75 11.50 18.39
CA GLU A 251 -1.18 11.73 19.73
C GLU A 251 -0.62 13.14 19.91
N TRP A 252 0.07 13.68 18.90
CA TRP A 252 0.53 15.07 18.91
C TRP A 252 -0.65 16.05 18.91
N ALA A 253 -1.77 15.68 18.29
CA ALA A 253 -3.04 16.41 18.34
C ALA A 253 -3.85 16.19 19.64
N GLY A 254 -3.33 15.45 20.62
CA GLY A 254 -3.94 15.28 21.94
C GLY A 254 -4.92 14.11 22.06
N TRP A 255 -5.01 13.24 21.06
CA TRP A 255 -5.78 12.00 21.16
C TRP A 255 -5.01 10.93 21.96
N SER A 256 -5.76 10.00 22.56
CA SER A 256 -5.20 8.72 22.98
C SER A 256 -5.24 7.73 21.82
N THR A 257 -4.19 6.93 21.62
CA THR A 257 -4.17 5.96 20.52
C THR A 257 -3.87 4.54 21.00
N VAL A 258 -4.44 3.57 20.29
CA VAL A 258 -4.18 2.14 20.45
C VAL A 258 -3.80 1.59 19.08
N LEU A 259 -2.51 1.38 18.85
CA LEU A 259 -1.97 0.76 17.63
C LEU A 259 -1.98 -0.76 17.79
N LEU A 260 -2.90 -1.44 17.09
CA LEU A 260 -2.99 -2.91 17.07
C LEU A 260 -1.96 -3.56 16.14
N GLY A 261 -1.40 -2.76 15.21
CA GLY A 261 -0.37 -3.20 14.29
C GLY A 261 -0.89 -3.89 13.03
N ALA A 262 -0.02 -4.71 12.44
CA ALA A 262 -0.24 -5.41 11.19
C ALA A 262 -0.96 -6.75 11.37
N ASN A 263 -1.57 -7.23 10.28
CA ASN A 263 -2.19 -8.55 10.15
C ASN A 263 -3.20 -8.88 11.26
N MET A 264 -4.03 -7.90 11.62
CA MET A 264 -5.02 -8.02 12.67
C MET A 264 -6.17 -8.94 12.22
N PRO A 265 -6.41 -10.09 12.88
CA PRO A 265 -7.55 -10.94 12.55
C PRO A 265 -8.87 -10.20 12.78
N ILE A 266 -9.80 -10.30 11.82
CA ILE A 266 -11.09 -9.59 11.87
C ILE A 266 -11.89 -9.89 13.15
N PRO A 267 -12.00 -11.15 13.64
CA PRO A 267 -12.73 -11.42 14.89
C PRO A 267 -12.13 -10.70 16.11
N ASP A 268 -10.80 -10.63 16.18
CA ASP A 268 -10.10 -9.98 17.28
C ASP A 268 -10.13 -8.44 17.13
N LEU A 269 -10.20 -7.91 15.90
CA LEU A 269 -10.46 -6.48 15.66
C LEU A 269 -11.82 -6.06 16.23
N ILE A 270 -12.88 -6.85 16.00
CA ILE A 270 -14.20 -6.59 16.56
C ILE A 270 -14.14 -6.58 18.09
N ARG A 271 -13.47 -7.58 18.68
CA ARG A 271 -13.25 -7.62 20.13
C ARG A 271 -12.52 -6.38 20.63
N ALA A 272 -11.47 -5.94 19.94
CA ALA A 272 -10.71 -4.75 20.32
C ALA A 272 -11.57 -3.48 20.31
N ILE A 273 -12.55 -3.36 19.40
CA ILE A 273 -13.48 -2.22 19.39
C ILE A 273 -14.34 -2.21 20.66
N PHE A 274 -14.79 -3.36 21.15
CA PHE A 274 -15.51 -3.45 22.42
C PHE A 274 -14.62 -3.20 23.64
N ASP A 275 -13.41 -3.76 23.64
CA ASP A 275 -12.49 -3.67 24.78
C ASP A 275 -11.91 -2.26 24.94
N PHE A 276 -11.64 -1.56 23.83
CA PHE A 276 -11.03 -0.23 23.83
C PHE A 276 -12.03 0.92 23.65
N GLU A 277 -13.27 0.67 23.24
CA GLU A 277 -14.31 1.69 23.02
C GLU A 277 -13.77 2.94 22.27
N PRO A 278 -13.25 2.78 21.03
CA PRO A 278 -12.69 3.91 20.29
C PRO A 278 -13.77 4.90 19.85
N ASP A 279 -13.42 6.19 19.82
CA ASP A 279 -14.21 7.22 19.13
C ASP A 279 -13.99 7.20 17.61
N LEU A 280 -12.87 6.62 17.16
CA LEU A 280 -12.49 6.51 15.75
C LEU A 280 -11.70 5.21 15.53
N LEU A 281 -12.03 4.48 14.46
CA LEU A 281 -11.23 3.38 13.95
C LEU A 281 -10.50 3.84 12.68
N ALA A 282 -9.19 3.65 12.59
CA ALA A 282 -8.45 3.82 11.35
C ALA A 282 -7.88 2.49 10.83
N LEU A 283 -8.21 2.16 9.58
CA LEU A 283 -7.71 0.98 8.89
C LEU A 283 -6.77 1.37 7.76
N ALA A 284 -5.66 0.64 7.59
CA ALA A 284 -4.73 0.88 6.49
C ALA A 284 -4.66 -0.30 5.52
N SER A 285 -4.48 0.03 4.24
CA SER A 285 -4.08 -0.91 3.18
C SER A 285 -2.90 -0.31 2.41
N SER A 286 -1.78 -1.03 2.35
CA SER A 286 -0.58 -0.60 1.63
C SER A 286 -0.62 -1.01 0.16
N THR A 287 -1.36 -2.06 -0.19
CA THR A 287 -1.54 -2.47 -1.59
C THR A 287 -3.00 -2.76 -1.92
N PRO A 288 -3.39 -2.76 -3.21
CA PRO A 288 -4.73 -3.13 -3.64
C PRO A 288 -5.16 -4.54 -3.20
N LEU A 289 -4.21 -5.47 -2.99
CA LEU A 289 -4.52 -6.84 -2.56
C LEU A 289 -5.20 -6.89 -1.18
N GLN A 290 -4.93 -5.92 -0.31
CA GLN A 290 -5.50 -5.84 1.03
C GLN A 290 -6.82 -5.06 1.09
N LEU A 291 -7.35 -4.61 -0.05
CA LEU A 291 -8.66 -3.94 -0.08
C LEU A 291 -9.79 -4.87 0.33
N ASP A 292 -9.72 -6.16 -0.01
CA ASP A 292 -10.77 -7.13 0.34
C ASP A 292 -10.81 -7.41 1.84
N SER A 293 -9.66 -7.66 2.47
CA SER A 293 -9.61 -7.85 3.92
C SER A 293 -10.04 -6.61 4.69
N THR A 294 -9.69 -5.42 4.18
CA THR A 294 -10.15 -4.14 4.74
C THR A 294 -11.66 -3.96 4.56
N TRP A 295 -12.21 -4.33 3.42
CA TRP A 295 -13.65 -4.30 3.18
C TRP A 295 -14.39 -5.26 4.13
N GLN A 296 -13.94 -6.51 4.23
CA GLN A 296 -14.52 -7.49 5.15
C GLN A 296 -14.44 -7.04 6.61
N ALA A 297 -13.34 -6.40 7.01
CA ALA A 297 -13.21 -5.81 8.34
C ALA A 297 -14.27 -4.72 8.58
N ILE A 298 -14.46 -3.80 7.63
CA ILE A 298 -15.49 -2.76 7.71
C ILE A 298 -16.90 -3.38 7.82
N GLU A 299 -17.23 -4.33 6.94
CA GLU A 299 -18.53 -5.02 6.98
C GLU A 299 -18.77 -5.69 8.33
N ALA A 300 -17.74 -6.36 8.87
CA ALA A 300 -17.85 -7.03 10.15
C ALA A 300 -18.00 -6.05 11.31
N VAL A 301 -17.24 -4.96 11.34
CA VAL A 301 -17.37 -3.91 12.37
C VAL A 301 -18.78 -3.30 12.36
N ARG A 302 -19.32 -3.02 11.17
CA ARG A 302 -20.66 -2.42 10.99
C ARG A 302 -21.80 -3.32 11.48
N GLN A 303 -21.59 -4.62 11.63
CA GLN A 303 -22.59 -5.50 12.25
C GLN A 303 -22.75 -5.26 13.76
N TYR A 304 -21.76 -4.63 14.40
CA TYR A 304 -21.65 -4.57 15.86
C TYR A 304 -21.43 -3.16 16.42
N SER A 305 -20.96 -2.21 15.60
CA SER A 305 -20.62 -0.85 16.04
C SER A 305 -20.81 0.19 14.93
N ASP A 306 -21.27 1.37 15.34
CA ASP A 306 -21.39 2.58 14.52
C ASP A 306 -20.16 3.50 14.63
N VAL A 307 -19.05 3.01 15.21
CA VAL A 307 -17.81 3.80 15.33
C VAL A 307 -17.39 4.34 13.97
N PRO A 308 -17.07 5.64 13.84
CA PRO A 308 -16.56 6.18 12.59
C PRO A 308 -15.30 5.43 12.12
N ILE A 309 -15.20 5.16 10.83
CA ILE A 309 -14.11 4.44 10.19
C ILE A 309 -13.43 5.33 9.17
N LEU A 310 -12.14 5.59 9.41
CA LEU A 310 -11.22 6.25 8.50
C LEU A 310 -10.36 5.19 7.81
N VAL A 311 -10.15 5.31 6.50
CA VAL A 311 -9.21 4.45 5.75
C VAL A 311 -8.04 5.24 5.17
N GLY A 312 -6.89 4.57 5.01
CA GLY A 312 -5.69 5.19 4.45
C GLY A 312 -4.72 4.18 3.85
N GLY A 313 -3.63 4.70 3.30
CA GLY A 313 -2.62 3.92 2.58
C GLY A 313 -2.75 4.06 1.06
N ALA A 314 -1.84 3.41 0.32
CA ALA A 314 -1.57 3.76 -1.08
C ALA A 314 -2.81 3.71 -2.01
N PRO A 315 -3.71 2.70 -1.93
CA PRO A 315 -4.92 2.67 -2.75
C PRO A 315 -5.83 3.89 -2.52
N PHE A 316 -6.02 4.30 -1.26
CA PHE A 316 -6.90 5.42 -0.91
C PHE A 316 -6.27 6.79 -1.18
N THR A 317 -4.94 6.89 -1.13
CA THR A 317 -4.24 8.11 -1.55
C THR A 317 -4.42 8.39 -3.03
N ARG A 318 -4.37 7.35 -3.86
CA ARG A 318 -4.53 7.49 -5.33
C ARG A 318 -5.98 7.59 -5.75
N LEU A 319 -6.85 6.83 -5.10
CA LEU A 319 -8.27 6.73 -5.44
C LEU A 319 -9.14 6.91 -4.18
N PRO A 320 -9.29 8.15 -3.67
CA PRO A 320 -10.06 8.42 -2.44
C PRO A 320 -11.50 7.88 -2.46
N ARG A 321 -12.10 7.77 -3.66
CA ARG A 321 -13.45 7.22 -3.86
C ARG A 321 -13.60 5.76 -3.38
N LEU A 322 -12.50 5.01 -3.25
CA LEU A 322 -12.53 3.62 -2.76
C LEU A 322 -13.11 3.53 -1.35
N ALA A 323 -12.93 4.55 -0.51
CA ALA A 323 -13.48 4.58 0.84
C ALA A 323 -15.01 4.39 0.83
N GLY A 324 -15.72 5.11 -0.03
CA GLY A 324 -17.17 4.99 -0.17
C GLY A 324 -17.61 3.64 -0.74
N ILE A 325 -16.80 3.05 -1.64
CA ILE A 325 -17.09 1.72 -2.23
C ILE A 325 -17.05 0.63 -1.17
N ILE A 326 -16.09 0.69 -0.24
CA ILE A 326 -15.91 -0.33 0.80
C ILE A 326 -16.65 -0.01 2.12
N GLY A 327 -17.38 1.11 2.19
CA GLY A 327 -18.22 1.48 3.32
C GLY A 327 -17.52 2.21 4.48
N ALA A 328 -16.34 2.80 4.24
CA ALA A 328 -15.68 3.69 5.19
C ALA A 328 -16.31 5.10 5.18
N ASP A 329 -16.22 5.82 6.30
CA ASP A 329 -16.82 7.17 6.44
C ASP A 329 -15.93 8.26 5.82
N ALA A 330 -14.61 8.04 5.79
CA ALA A 330 -13.66 8.94 5.14
C ALA A 330 -12.38 8.21 4.72
N SER A 331 -11.61 8.84 3.83
CA SER A 331 -10.21 8.50 3.58
C SER A 331 -9.29 9.66 3.92
N ALA A 332 -8.02 9.35 4.23
CA ALA A 332 -6.96 10.34 4.34
C ALA A 332 -5.72 9.93 3.53
N THR A 333 -5.04 10.94 2.99
CA THR A 333 -3.85 10.78 2.13
C THR A 333 -2.54 10.89 2.91
N ASP A 334 -2.57 11.50 4.09
CA ASP A 334 -1.45 11.69 4.99
C ASP A 334 -1.92 11.86 6.45
N GLY A 335 -0.98 11.96 7.38
CA GLY A 335 -1.26 12.12 8.81
C GLY A 335 -2.08 13.38 9.13
N PRO A 336 -1.71 14.58 8.65
CA PRO A 336 -2.47 15.79 8.97
C PRO A 336 -3.90 15.76 8.43
N ALA A 337 -4.10 15.24 7.21
CA ALA A 337 -5.43 15.02 6.65
C ALA A 337 -6.23 13.99 7.46
N ALA A 338 -5.56 12.97 8.01
CA ALA A 338 -6.18 11.96 8.87
C ALA A 338 -6.71 12.59 10.17
N VAL A 339 -5.92 13.41 10.85
CA VAL A 339 -6.37 14.15 12.05
C VAL A 339 -7.54 15.07 11.72
N ALA A 340 -7.45 15.83 10.62
CA ALA A 340 -8.53 16.72 10.21
C ALA A 340 -9.83 15.96 9.89
N ALA A 341 -9.75 14.82 9.20
CA ALA A 341 -10.89 13.95 8.92
C ALA A 341 -11.47 13.35 10.21
N GLY A 342 -10.60 12.83 11.08
CA GLY A 342 -11.00 12.26 12.37
C GLY A 342 -11.74 13.27 13.25
N ASN A 343 -11.20 14.48 13.40
CA ASN A 343 -11.84 15.55 14.16
C ASN A 343 -13.23 15.90 13.62
N ARG A 344 -13.41 15.94 12.28
CA ARG A 344 -14.74 16.17 11.68
C ARG A 344 -15.70 15.03 11.98
N LEU A 345 -15.26 13.77 11.86
CA LEU A 345 -16.10 12.59 12.10
C LEU A 345 -16.60 12.51 13.54
N VAL A 346 -15.81 13.01 14.52
CA VAL A 346 -16.18 12.97 15.94
C VAL A 346 -16.69 14.30 16.51
N GLY A 347 -16.88 15.32 15.67
CA GLY A 347 -17.44 16.63 16.08
C GLY A 347 -16.49 17.53 16.89
N LEU A 348 -15.17 17.42 16.68
CA LEU A 348 -14.16 18.30 17.27
C LEU A 348 -13.75 19.49 16.37
N GLY A 349 -14.42 19.67 15.22
CA GLY A 349 -14.07 20.63 14.17
C GLY A 349 -14.96 21.86 14.09
#